data_AF-A0A499VCE7-F1
#
_entry.id   AF-A0A499VCE7-F1
#
_cell.length_a   1.000
_cell.length_b   1.000
_cell.length_c   1.000
_cell.angle_alpha   90.00
_cell.angle_beta   90.00
_cell.angle_gamma   90.00
#
_symmetry.space_group_name_H-M   'P 1'
#
loop_
_entity.id
_entity.type
_entity.pdbx_description
1 polymer ?
#
loop_
_entity_poly.entity_id
_entity_poly.type
_entity_poly.pdbx_seq_one_letter_code
_entity_poly.pdbx_strand_id
1 'polypeptide(L)' 'MRVLAALDEIAGARGAEAATVALAWLAAQPTVAAPIASARTVDQLPALLAVGELTLTDAELSKLTQASA' A
#
# COMPACT_ATOMS: atom_id res chain seq x y z
N MET A 1 -8.19 -10.13 -10.53
CA MET A 1 -8.40 -8.82 -9.91
C MET A 1 -8.60 -8.87 -8.38
N ARG A 2 -8.16 -9.92 -7.68
CA ARG A 2 -8.36 -10.06 -6.22
C ARG A 2 -7.56 -9.03 -5.41
N VAL A 3 -6.31 -8.80 -5.78
CA VAL A 3 -5.43 -7.82 -5.12
C VAL A 3 -5.93 -6.37 -5.27
N LEU A 4 -6.46 -5.99 -6.44
CA LEU A 4 -6.99 -4.63 -6.65
C LEU A 4 -8.21 -4.35 -5.78
N ALA A 5 -9.15 -5.30 -5.69
CA ALA A 5 -10.31 -5.16 -4.81
C ALA A 5 -9.91 -5.04 -3.32
N ALA A 6 -8.89 -5.79 -2.88
CA ALA A 6 -8.38 -5.69 -1.53
C ALA A 6 -7.70 -4.34 -1.25
N LEU A 7 -6.93 -3.81 -2.23
CA LEU A 7 -6.34 -2.48 -2.14
C LEU A 7 -7.41 -1.39 -2.07
N ASP A 8 -8.42 -1.43 -2.95
CA ASP A 8 -9.50 -0.44 -2.98
C ASP A 8 -10.30 -0.42 -1.67
N GLU A 9 -10.59 -1.59 -1.10
CA GLU A 9 -11.32 -1.67 0.17
C GLU A 9 -10.52 -1.07 1.33
N ILE A 10 -9.23 -1.41 1.45
CA ILE A 10 -8.37 -0.91 2.53
C ILE A 10 -8.11 0.59 2.33
N ALA A 11 -7.85 1.02 1.09
CA ALA A 11 -7.70 2.43 0.74
C ALA A 11 -8.93 3.25 1.14
N GLY A 12 -10.13 2.77 0.81
CA GLY A 12 -11.39 3.39 1.20
C GLY A 12 -11.58 3.44 2.72
N ALA A 13 -11.30 2.34 3.43
CA ALA A 13 -11.42 2.28 4.88
C ALA A 13 -10.42 3.20 5.61
N ARG A 14 -9.24 3.42 5.03
CA ARG A 14 -8.17 4.25 5.61
C ARG A 14 -8.19 5.69 5.13
N GLY A 15 -9.00 6.03 4.14
CA GLY A 15 -8.95 7.35 3.49
C GLY A 15 -7.60 7.62 2.85
N ALA A 16 -6.94 6.58 2.32
CA ALA A 16 -5.61 6.65 1.73
C ALA A 16 -5.67 6.29 0.25
N GLU A 17 -4.67 6.73 -0.51
CA GLU A 17 -4.54 6.32 -1.92
C GLU A 17 -4.12 4.85 -2.02
N ALA A 18 -4.61 4.14 -3.04
CA ALA A 18 -4.27 2.73 -3.25
C ALA A 18 -2.75 2.51 -3.42
N ALA A 19 -2.04 3.49 -4.00
CA ALA A 19 -0.59 3.46 -4.09
C ALA A 19 0.09 3.49 -2.72
N THR A 20 -0.41 4.31 -1.78
CA THR A 20 0.09 4.36 -0.40
C THR A 20 -0.09 3.02 0.30
N VAL A 21 -1.27 2.41 0.19
CA VAL A 21 -1.56 1.09 0.77
C VAL A 21 -0.64 0.01 0.20
N ALA A 22 -0.47 -0.02 -1.12
CA ALA A 22 0.39 -1.00 -1.78
C ALA A 22 1.86 -0.88 -1.35
N LEU A 23 2.37 0.36 -1.25
CA LEU A 23 3.74 0.61 -0.80
C LEU A 23 3.92 0.27 0.69
N ALA A 24 2.92 0.54 1.52
CA ALA A 24 2.96 0.19 2.94
C ALA A 24 2.96 -1.34 3.13
N TRP A 25 2.19 -2.07 2.33
CA TRP A 25 2.21 -3.53 2.34
C TRP A 25 3.57 -4.10 1.89
N LEU A 26 4.17 -3.54 0.84
CA LEU A 26 5.53 -3.90 0.42
C LEU A 26 6.55 -3.63 1.53
N ALA A 27 6.51 -2.45 2.14
CA ALA A 27 7.42 -2.07 3.22
C ALA A 27 7.31 -2.97 4.46
N ALA A 28 6.14 -3.58 4.69
CA ALA A 28 5.92 -4.52 5.79
C ALA A 28 6.44 -5.94 5.51
N GLN A 29 6.87 -6.27 4.28
CA GLN A 29 7.36 -7.60 3.96
C GLN A 29 8.78 -7.83 4.52
N PRO A 30 9.06 -8.97 5.17
CA PRO A 30 10.36 -9.22 5.80
C PRO A 30 11.58 -9.13 4.87
N THR A 31 11.38 -9.37 3.57
CA THR A 31 12.44 -9.39 2.55
C THR A 31 12.61 -8.05 1.84
N VAL A 32 11.78 -7.04 2.15
CA VAL A 32 11.80 -5.73 1.51
C VAL A 32 12.46 -4.72 2.45
N ALA A 33 13.64 -4.23 2.07
CA ALA A 33 14.32 -3.19 2.83
C ALA A 33 13.62 -1.83 2.72
N ALA A 34 13.20 -1.46 1.51
CA ALA A 34 12.39 -0.28 1.23
C ALA A 34 11.71 -0.42 -0.14
N PRO A 35 10.45 0.01 -0.30
CA PRO A 35 9.81 0.08 -1.60
C PRO A 35 10.37 1.26 -2.42
N ILE A 36 10.52 1.07 -3.74
CA ILE A 36 10.95 2.12 -4.67
C ILE A 36 9.78 2.44 -5.59
N ALA A 37 9.37 3.71 -5.64
CA ALA A 37 8.33 4.20 -6.53
C ALA A 37 8.80 5.44 -7.31
N SER A 38 8.32 5.57 -8.54
CA SER A 38 8.61 6.72 -9.41
C SER A 38 7.37 7.59 -9.58
N ALA A 39 7.56 8.90 -9.54
CA ALA A 39 6.56 9.89 -9.89
C ALA A 39 6.97 10.57 -11.20
N ARG A 40 6.04 10.66 -12.14
CA ARG A 40 6.18 11.43 -13.39
C ARG A 40 5.74 12.89 -13.23
N THR A 41 4.94 13.16 -12.21
CA THR A 41 4.40 14.48 -11.90
C THR A 41 4.45 14.72 -10.39
N VAL A 42 4.53 15.98 -9.98
CA VAL A 42 4.58 16.36 -8.57
C VAL A 42 3.33 15.92 -7.81
N ASP A 43 2.16 15.93 -8.47
CA ASP A 43 0.88 15.54 -7.88
C ASP A 43 0.83 14.06 -7.44
N GLN A 44 1.75 13.21 -7.93
CA GLN A 44 1.86 11.83 -7.48
C GLN A 44 2.65 11.69 -6.17
N LEU A 45 3.50 12.66 -5.83
CA LEU A 45 4.38 12.59 -4.66
C LEU A 45 3.63 12.42 -3.33
N PRO A 46 2.50 13.12 -3.06
CA PRO A 46 1.79 12.97 -1.79
C PRO A 46 1.43 11.51 -1.48
N ALA A 47 0.88 10.78 -2.45
CA ALA A 47 0.53 9.37 -2.27
C ALA A 47 1.75 8.47 -2.02
N LEU A 48 2.88 8.74 -2.67
CA LEU A 48 4.10 7.94 -2.51
C LEU A 48 4.79 8.21 -1.17
N LEU A 49 4.78 9.47 -0.71
CA LEU A 49 5.43 9.89 0.53
C LEU A 49 4.63 9.51 1.77
N ALA A 50 3.28 9.45 1.67
CA ALA A 50 2.39 9.05 2.76
C ALA A 50 2.63 7.61 3.26
N VAL A 51 3.43 6.79 2.56
CA VAL A 51 3.78 5.44 3.01
C VAL A 51 4.42 5.43 4.39
N GLY A 52 5.20 6.48 4.74
CA GLY A 52 5.85 6.59 6.04
C GLY A 52 4.88 6.84 7.20
N GLU A 53 3.64 7.19 6.91
CA GLU A 53 2.61 7.56 7.89
C GLU A 53 1.54 6.46 8.04
N LEU A 54 1.49 5.51 7.10
CA LEU A 54 0.50 4.44 7.07
C LEU A 54 1.07 3.12 7.62
N THR A 55 0.64 2.75 8.82
CA THR A 55 0.87 1.40 9.37
C THR A 55 -0.38 0.53 9.18
N LEU A 56 -0.23 -0.54 8.41
CA LEU A 56 -1.28 -1.54 8.21
C LEU A 56 -1.37 -2.46 9.43
N THR A 57 -2.59 -2.86 9.76
CA THR A 57 -2.85 -3.86 10.79
C THR A 57 -2.52 -5.26 10.28
N ASP A 58 -2.32 -6.22 11.19
CA ASP A 58 -2.09 -7.62 10.84
C ASP A 58 -3.22 -8.21 9.98
N ALA A 59 -4.47 -7.78 10.21
CA ALA A 59 -5.62 -8.20 9.43
C ALA A 59 -5.55 -7.72 7.98
N GLU A 60 -5.18 -6.45 7.77
CA GLU A 60 -5.01 -5.88 6.43
C GLU A 60 -3.81 -6.47 5.70
N LEU A 61 -2.70 -6.67 6.41
CA LEU A 61 -1.52 -7.36 5.86
C LEU A 61 -1.87 -8.77 5.40
N SER A 62 -2.55 -9.54 6.25
CA SER A 62 -3.00 -10.90 5.92
C SER A 62 -3.93 -10.92 4.72
N LYS A 63 -4.89 -9.98 4.67
CA LYS A 63 -5.82 -9.84 3.54
C LYS A 63 -5.10 -9.56 2.23
N LEU A 64 -4.16 -8.62 2.21
CA LEU A 64 -3.39 -8.28 1.02
C LEU A 64 -2.47 -9.42 0.57
N THR A 65 -1.84 -10.12 1.52
CA THR A 65 -1.01 -11.30 1.23
C THR A 65 -1.83 -12.43 0.61
N GLN A 66 -3.02 -12.74 1.16
CA GLN A 66 -3.92 -13.76 0.60
C GLN A 66 -4.45 -13.36 -0.79
N ALA A 67 -4.73 -12.08 -1.01
CA ALA A 67 -5.22 -11.59 -2.30
C ALA A 67 -4.13 -11.53 -3.40
N SER A 68 -2.85 -11.52 -2.99
CA SER A 68 -1.68 -11.46 -3.86
C SER A 68 -1.11 -12.84 -4.24
N ALA A 69 -1.58 -13.91 -3.59
CA ALA A 69 -1.31 -15.31 -3.94
C ALA A 69 -2.25 -15.82 -5.04
#